data_AF-A0A1Q4L4J0-F1
#
_entry.id   AF-A0A1Q4L4J0-F1
#
_cell.length_a   1.000
_cell.length_b   1.000
_cell.length_c   1.000
_cell.angle_alpha   90.00
_cell.angle_beta   90.00
_cell.angle_gamma   90.00
#
_symmetry.space_group_name_H-M   'P 1'
#
loop_
_entity.id
_entity.type
_entity.pdbx_description
1 polymer ?
#
loop_
_entity_poly.entity_id
_entity_poly.type
_entity_poly.pdbx_seq_one_letter_code
_entity_poly.pdbx_strand_id
1 'polypeptide(L)'
;MDLSVSDRPRYLLYSNEIIIEGESVSEGILSKVLSVENLELYLNGEMNFNEMFKRLGINREKIKKENLFISDVEDRLEYLKNREMPMLNNGQRIVMKALLKSDCINFSLHNGNSVDKYYLLTLLSVIEWSPYFFSEGGWGNDDTVLAIAIDHDFLSSDIEIILPIKEVEELIYKLDKANQLCDPNAKKWIVQSKQHYEKKDNEIEEKLKFFGVDKVKLVSNEC
;
A
#
# COMPACT_ATOMS: atom_id res chain seq x y z
N MET A 1 18.77 -11.30 5.97
CA MET A 1 17.92 -10.11 5.69
C MET A 1 16.45 -10.52 5.66
N ASP A 2 15.54 -9.68 6.14
CA ASP A 2 14.15 -10.06 6.51
C ASP A 2 13.17 -10.19 5.34
N LEU A 3 13.62 -10.73 4.22
CA LEU A 3 12.71 -11.16 3.14
C LEU A 3 11.98 -12.46 3.50
N SER A 4 12.39 -13.15 4.57
CA SER A 4 11.73 -14.34 5.13
C SER A 4 10.32 -14.09 5.69
N VAL A 5 9.89 -12.83 5.82
CA VAL A 5 8.50 -12.49 6.22
C VAL A 5 7.47 -12.83 5.15
N SER A 6 7.91 -13.16 3.93
CA SER A 6 7.05 -13.54 2.81
C SER A 6 7.48 -14.87 2.22
N ASP A 7 6.52 -15.75 1.95
CA ASP A 7 6.74 -16.99 1.19
C ASP A 7 7.19 -16.72 -0.26
N ARG A 8 7.00 -15.49 -0.75
CA ARG A 8 7.37 -15.03 -2.09
C ARG A 8 8.02 -13.65 -2.01
N PRO A 9 9.24 -13.53 -1.47
CA PRO A 9 9.86 -12.23 -1.19
C PRO A 9 10.04 -11.35 -2.40
N ARG A 10 10.24 -11.95 -3.58
CA ARG A 10 10.33 -11.24 -4.86
C ARG A 10 9.10 -10.39 -5.19
N TYR A 11 7.91 -10.72 -4.67
CA TYR A 11 6.72 -9.91 -4.89
C TYR A 11 6.85 -8.52 -4.27
N LEU A 12 7.55 -8.39 -3.13
CA LEU A 12 7.80 -7.08 -2.52
C LEU A 12 8.64 -6.18 -3.43
N LEU A 13 9.50 -6.78 -4.27
CA LEU A 13 10.28 -6.06 -5.28
C LEU A 13 9.44 -5.60 -6.46
N TYR A 14 8.17 -6.02 -6.58
CA TYR A 14 7.22 -5.60 -7.60
C TYR A 14 6.16 -4.62 -7.05
N SER A 15 6.44 -4.04 -5.88
CA SER A 15 5.46 -3.22 -5.16
C SER A 15 5.04 -1.97 -5.92
N ASN A 16 5.91 -1.36 -6.72
CA ASN A 16 5.52 -0.22 -7.55
C ASN A 16 4.50 -0.64 -8.61
N GLU A 17 4.80 -1.72 -9.34
CA GLU A 17 3.97 -2.21 -10.43
C GLU A 17 2.61 -2.67 -9.87
N ILE A 18 2.60 -3.33 -8.70
CA ILE A 18 1.38 -3.85 -8.08
C ILE A 18 0.53 -2.75 -7.41
N ILE A 19 1.14 -1.84 -6.64
CA ILE A 19 0.40 -0.88 -5.81
C ILE A 19 0.14 0.43 -6.59
N ILE A 20 1.17 0.96 -7.23
CA ILE A 20 1.11 2.28 -7.87
C ILE A 20 0.52 2.16 -9.27
N GLU A 21 1.01 1.22 -10.08
CA GLU A 21 0.58 1.07 -11.47
C GLU A 21 -0.66 0.17 -11.60
N GLY A 22 -0.92 -0.71 -10.63
CA GLY A 22 -2.05 -1.63 -10.65
C GLY A 22 -1.87 -2.78 -11.65
N GLU A 23 -0.62 -3.07 -12.03
CA GLU A 23 -0.26 -4.08 -13.01
C GLU A 23 0.01 -5.44 -12.36
N SER A 24 -0.33 -6.51 -13.08
CA SER A 24 0.09 -7.86 -12.73
C SER A 24 1.46 -8.15 -13.33
N VAL A 25 2.41 -8.59 -12.50
CA VAL A 25 3.73 -9.00 -12.99
C VAL A 25 3.75 -10.46 -13.42
N SER A 26 4.04 -10.70 -14.70
CA SER A 26 4.30 -12.04 -15.22
C SER A 26 5.73 -12.46 -14.90
N GLU A 27 5.89 -13.30 -13.89
CA GLU A 27 7.22 -13.61 -13.36
C GLU A 27 8.07 -14.46 -14.30
N GLY A 28 7.49 -15.24 -15.22
CA GLY A 28 8.19 -16.06 -16.22
C GLY A 28 9.55 -16.60 -15.73
N ILE A 29 10.61 -16.15 -16.40
CA ILE A 29 12.00 -16.52 -16.05
C ILE A 29 12.58 -15.70 -14.89
N LEU A 30 11.99 -14.55 -14.56
CA LEU A 30 12.34 -13.74 -13.38
C LEU A 30 12.10 -14.47 -12.07
N SER A 31 11.07 -15.33 -12.00
CA SER A 31 10.83 -16.18 -10.83
C SER A 31 12.05 -17.04 -10.44
N LYS A 32 12.85 -17.44 -11.44
CA LYS A 32 14.08 -18.20 -11.24
C LYS A 32 15.26 -17.30 -10.92
N VAL A 33 15.35 -16.15 -11.59
CA VAL A 33 16.43 -15.16 -11.34
C VAL A 33 16.33 -14.63 -9.91
N LEU A 34 15.12 -14.27 -9.47
CA LEU A 34 14.82 -13.75 -8.14
C LEU A 34 14.30 -14.88 -7.22
N SER A 35 14.91 -16.06 -7.32
CA SER A 35 14.65 -17.15 -6.38
C SER A 35 15.07 -16.73 -4.96
N VAL A 36 14.48 -17.36 -3.95
CA VAL A 36 14.82 -17.08 -2.54
C VAL A 36 16.34 -17.21 -2.31
N GLU A 37 16.95 -18.29 -2.83
CA GLU A 37 18.40 -18.51 -2.74
C GLU A 37 19.21 -17.36 -3.36
N ASN A 38 18.86 -16.93 -4.58
CA ASN A 38 19.59 -15.84 -5.23
C ASN A 38 19.42 -14.51 -4.48
N LEU A 39 18.22 -14.23 -3.98
CA LEU A 39 17.96 -13.05 -3.17
C LEU A 39 18.80 -13.06 -1.89
N GLU A 40 18.83 -14.17 -1.15
CA GLU A 40 19.64 -14.31 0.05
C GLU A 40 21.14 -14.09 -0.22
N LEU A 41 21.68 -14.75 -1.26
CA LEU A 41 23.08 -14.60 -1.64
C LEU A 41 23.42 -13.15 -2.00
N TYR A 42 22.52 -12.45 -2.72
CA TYR A 42 22.77 -11.05 -3.06
C TYR A 42 22.75 -10.13 -1.86
N LEU A 43 21.76 -10.29 -0.98
CA LEU A 43 21.59 -9.44 0.19
C LEU A 43 22.69 -9.67 1.24
N ASN A 44 23.30 -10.85 1.26
CA ASN A 44 24.48 -11.14 2.08
C ASN A 44 25.80 -10.66 1.41
N GLY A 45 25.74 -10.11 0.19
CA GLY A 45 26.92 -9.68 -0.55
C GLY A 45 27.74 -10.81 -1.15
N GLU A 46 27.21 -12.04 -1.18
CA GLU A 46 27.83 -13.24 -1.75
C GLU A 46 27.60 -13.36 -3.26
N MET A 47 26.71 -12.53 -3.81
CA MET A 47 26.36 -12.49 -5.23
C MET A 47 26.04 -11.07 -5.69
N ASN A 48 26.45 -10.69 -6.90
CA ASN A 48 25.97 -9.47 -7.54
C ASN A 48 24.76 -9.73 -8.46
N PHE A 49 24.03 -8.68 -8.83
CA PHE A 49 22.77 -8.83 -9.57
C PHE A 49 22.95 -9.54 -10.91
N ASN A 50 24.05 -9.26 -11.62
CA ASN A 50 24.37 -9.89 -12.91
C ASN A 50 24.66 -11.40 -12.77
N GLU A 51 25.19 -11.85 -11.64
CA GLU A 51 25.46 -13.27 -11.38
C GLU A 51 24.19 -14.10 -11.24
N MET A 52 23.08 -13.51 -10.75
CA MET A 52 21.77 -14.18 -10.69
C MET A 52 21.32 -14.68 -12.07
N PHE A 53 21.53 -13.87 -13.10
CA PHE A 53 21.20 -14.21 -14.50
C PHE A 53 22.19 -15.23 -15.08
N LYS A 54 23.50 -15.05 -14.81
CA LYS A 54 24.56 -15.94 -15.32
C LYS A 54 24.41 -17.37 -14.83
N ARG A 55 24.04 -17.58 -13.55
CA ARG A 55 23.79 -18.92 -12.97
C ARG A 55 22.75 -19.73 -13.76
N LEU A 56 21.80 -19.04 -14.38
CA LEU A 56 20.72 -19.65 -15.15
C LEU A 56 21.04 -19.74 -16.66
N GLY A 57 22.23 -19.29 -17.08
CA GLY A 57 22.62 -19.23 -18.49
C GLY A 57 21.85 -18.19 -19.30
N ILE A 58 21.35 -17.13 -18.66
CA ILE A 58 20.48 -16.11 -19.28
C ILE A 58 21.23 -14.80 -19.45
N ASN A 59 20.97 -14.09 -20.55
CA ASN A 59 21.47 -12.74 -20.77
C ASN A 59 20.51 -11.69 -20.17
N ARG A 60 20.99 -10.89 -19.21
CA ARG A 60 20.27 -9.77 -18.59
C ARG A 60 19.68 -8.80 -19.62
N GLU A 61 20.42 -8.46 -20.68
CA GLU A 61 19.95 -7.51 -21.71
C GLU A 61 18.72 -8.01 -22.47
N LYS A 62 18.60 -9.32 -22.63
CA LYS A 62 17.41 -9.91 -23.23
C LYS A 62 16.20 -9.75 -22.32
N ILE A 63 16.38 -10.02 -21.03
CA ILE A 63 15.31 -9.92 -20.02
C ILE A 63 14.87 -8.48 -19.81
N LYS A 64 15.81 -7.52 -19.79
CA LYS A 64 15.53 -6.09 -19.65
C LYS A 64 14.66 -5.55 -20.78
N LYS A 65 14.83 -6.07 -22.01
CA LYS A 65 13.95 -5.72 -23.15
C LYS A 65 12.52 -6.21 -22.99
N GLU A 66 12.34 -7.33 -22.28
CA GLU A 66 11.04 -7.94 -22.02
C GLU A 66 10.39 -7.41 -20.72
N ASN A 67 11.19 -6.86 -19.80
CA ASN A 67 10.79 -6.40 -18.47
C ASN A 67 11.53 -5.09 -18.14
N LEU A 68 10.87 -3.95 -18.38
CA LEU A 68 11.51 -2.63 -18.27
C LEU A 68 11.89 -2.27 -16.82
N PHE A 69 11.11 -2.73 -15.85
CA PHE A 69 11.30 -2.49 -14.41
C PHE A 69 12.49 -3.26 -13.78
N ILE A 70 13.26 -4.02 -14.56
CA ILE A 70 14.39 -4.81 -14.03
C ILE A 70 15.51 -3.95 -13.46
N SER A 71 15.70 -2.74 -13.98
CA SER A 71 16.62 -1.80 -13.36
C SER A 71 16.12 -1.38 -11.98
N ASP A 72 14.84 -1.06 -11.86
CA ASP A 72 14.23 -0.64 -10.59
C ASP A 72 14.29 -1.77 -9.54
N VAL A 73 14.22 -3.04 -9.97
CA VAL A 73 14.42 -4.20 -9.07
C VAL A 73 15.83 -4.24 -8.49
N GLU A 74 16.86 -3.91 -9.27
CA GLU A 74 18.25 -3.84 -8.77
C GLU A 74 18.39 -2.73 -7.73
N ASP A 75 17.83 -1.56 -8.01
CA ASP A 75 17.87 -0.40 -7.12
C ASP A 75 17.12 -0.68 -5.80
N ARG A 76 15.94 -1.31 -5.89
CA ARG A 76 15.17 -1.80 -4.74
C ARG A 76 16.00 -2.75 -3.89
N LEU A 77 16.66 -3.73 -4.51
CA LEU A 77 17.51 -4.70 -3.80
C LEU A 77 18.72 -4.05 -3.13
N GLU A 78 19.38 -3.11 -3.80
CA GLU A 78 20.52 -2.39 -3.23
C GLU A 78 20.07 -1.51 -2.04
N TYR A 79 18.89 -0.89 -2.11
CA TYR A 79 18.26 -0.25 -0.95
C TYR A 79 18.05 -1.26 0.20
N LEU A 80 17.43 -2.41 -0.08
CA LEU A 80 17.17 -3.42 0.95
C LEU A 80 18.47 -3.89 1.65
N LYS A 81 19.55 -4.01 0.86
CA LYS A 81 20.86 -4.48 1.32
C LYS A 81 21.59 -3.46 2.20
N ASN A 82 21.44 -2.17 1.91
CA ASN A 82 22.19 -1.10 2.58
C ASN A 82 21.45 -0.46 3.76
N ARG A 83 20.13 -0.61 3.84
CA ARG A 83 19.36 -0.02 4.93
C ARG A 83 19.63 -0.71 6.26
N GLU A 84 19.36 0.01 7.34
CA GLU A 84 19.24 -0.58 8.66
C GLU A 84 17.91 -1.34 8.80
N MET A 85 17.85 -2.31 9.70
CA MET A 85 16.60 -3.02 9.97
C MET A 85 15.57 -2.03 10.52
N PRO A 86 14.43 -1.81 9.85
CA PRO A 86 13.51 -0.74 10.22
C PRO A 86 12.93 -1.00 11.61
N MET A 87 13.18 -0.07 12.53
CA MET A 87 12.51 -0.07 13.83
C MET A 87 11.30 0.83 13.77
N LEU A 88 10.11 0.23 13.74
CA LEU A 88 8.86 1.00 13.76
C LEU A 88 8.79 1.88 15.01
N ASN A 89 8.65 3.19 14.79
CA ASN A 89 8.35 4.17 15.82
C ASN A 89 6.89 4.02 16.32
N ASN A 90 6.51 4.79 17.33
CA ASN A 90 5.19 4.66 17.94
C ASN A 90 4.05 5.00 16.95
N GLY A 91 4.21 6.05 16.14
CA GLY A 91 3.23 6.42 15.11
C GLY A 91 3.03 5.32 14.06
N GLN A 92 4.13 4.78 13.53
CA GLN A 92 4.09 3.67 12.57
C GLN A 92 3.41 2.43 13.17
N ARG A 93 3.69 2.09 14.44
CA ARG A 93 3.01 0.97 15.13
C ARG A 93 1.51 1.19 15.29
N ILE A 94 1.08 2.43 15.55
CA ILE A 94 -0.34 2.79 15.65
C ILE A 94 -1.03 2.58 14.29
N VAL A 95 -0.41 3.05 13.20
CA VAL A 95 -0.93 2.88 11.83
C VAL A 95 -0.98 1.41 11.43
N MET A 96 0.11 0.67 11.59
CA MET A 96 0.17 -0.77 11.31
C MET A 96 -0.92 -1.55 12.06
N LYS A 97 -1.15 -1.21 13.34
CA LYS A 97 -2.19 -1.83 14.16
C LYS A 97 -3.60 -1.44 13.71
N ALA A 98 -3.81 -0.22 13.23
CA ALA A 98 -5.09 0.20 12.69
C ALA A 98 -5.40 -0.53 11.38
N LEU A 99 -4.45 -0.55 10.43
CA LEU A 99 -4.58 -1.28 9.17
C LEU A 99 -4.82 -2.78 9.40
N LEU A 100 -4.09 -3.41 10.33
CA LEU A 100 -4.29 -4.81 10.69
C LEU A 100 -5.69 -5.09 11.24
N LYS A 101 -6.25 -4.14 12.00
CA LYS A 101 -7.57 -4.26 12.65
C LYS A 101 -8.75 -3.80 11.81
N SER A 102 -8.49 -3.11 10.69
CA SER A 102 -9.53 -2.73 9.73
C SER A 102 -10.30 -3.97 9.28
N ASP A 103 -11.58 -3.82 9.00
CA ASP A 103 -12.41 -4.92 8.46
C ASP A 103 -12.16 -5.13 6.95
N CYS A 104 -11.54 -4.16 6.26
CA CYS A 104 -11.23 -4.23 4.83
C CYS A 104 -10.19 -5.31 4.53
N ILE A 105 -10.44 -6.30 3.66
CA ILE A 105 -9.39 -7.26 3.23
C ILE A 105 -8.42 -6.60 2.25
N ASN A 106 -8.96 -5.78 1.35
CA ASN A 106 -8.19 -4.94 0.43
C ASN A 106 -8.49 -3.49 0.76
N PHE A 107 -7.47 -2.64 0.69
CA PHE A 107 -7.63 -1.20 0.82
C PHE A 107 -7.77 -0.58 -0.56
N SER A 108 -8.79 0.26 -0.73
CA SER A 108 -8.90 1.13 -1.89
C SER A 108 -7.80 2.19 -1.83
N LEU A 109 -7.17 2.41 -2.97
CA LEU A 109 -6.17 3.45 -3.14
C LEU A 109 -6.77 4.62 -3.92
N HIS A 110 -6.24 5.82 -3.67
CA HIS A 110 -6.74 7.03 -4.30
C HIS A 110 -6.57 7.05 -5.84
N ASN A 111 -5.55 6.37 -6.35
CA ASN A 111 -5.35 6.16 -7.80
C ASN A 111 -6.38 5.22 -8.46
N GLY A 112 -7.36 4.70 -7.71
CA GLY A 112 -8.39 3.78 -8.19
C GLY A 112 -8.01 2.30 -8.12
N ASN A 113 -6.76 1.98 -7.73
CA ASN A 113 -6.31 0.62 -7.49
C ASN A 113 -6.74 0.11 -6.11
N SER A 114 -6.39 -1.13 -5.80
CA SER A 114 -6.54 -1.70 -4.47
C SER A 114 -5.33 -2.52 -4.09
N VAL A 115 -4.98 -2.53 -2.82
CA VAL A 115 -3.88 -3.33 -2.29
C VAL A 115 -4.38 -4.30 -1.23
N ASP A 116 -3.91 -5.55 -1.30
CA ASP A 116 -4.16 -6.53 -0.24
C ASP A 116 -3.55 -6.07 1.08
N LYS A 117 -4.31 -6.17 2.17
CA LYS A 117 -3.89 -5.73 3.50
C LYS A 117 -2.58 -6.37 3.93
N TYR A 118 -2.46 -7.69 3.80
CA TYR A 118 -1.29 -8.41 4.30
C TYR A 118 -0.07 -8.16 3.42
N TYR A 119 -0.28 -7.98 2.12
CA TYR A 119 0.77 -7.52 1.22
C TYR A 119 1.32 -6.15 1.64
N LEU A 120 0.44 -5.16 1.86
CA LEU A 120 0.82 -3.82 2.32
C LEU A 120 1.54 -3.88 3.67
N LEU A 121 0.97 -4.57 4.67
CA LEU A 121 1.59 -4.69 5.99
C LEU A 121 2.96 -5.36 5.93
N THR A 122 3.13 -6.36 5.05
CA THR A 122 4.43 -7.01 4.84
C THR A 122 5.43 -6.03 4.23
N LEU A 123 5.02 -5.27 3.21
CA LEU A 123 5.86 -4.23 2.62
C LEU A 123 6.29 -3.19 3.66
N LEU A 124 5.35 -2.65 4.43
CA LEU A 124 5.62 -1.65 5.48
C LEU A 124 6.42 -2.21 6.66
N SER A 125 6.49 -3.52 6.84
CA SER A 125 7.37 -4.14 7.83
C SER A 125 8.83 -4.19 7.38
N VAL A 126 9.07 -4.08 6.07
CA VAL A 126 10.41 -4.19 5.51
C VAL A 126 11.00 -2.86 5.10
N ILE A 127 10.23 -1.88 4.60
CA ILE A 127 10.75 -0.59 4.14
C ILE A 127 10.64 0.52 5.19
N GLU A 128 11.36 1.62 4.97
CA GLU A 128 11.20 2.86 5.72
C GLU A 128 10.05 3.69 5.14
N TRP A 129 9.24 4.29 6.02
CA TRP A 129 8.06 5.05 5.60
C TRP A 129 7.55 5.97 6.70
N SER A 130 6.76 6.98 6.34
CA SER A 130 6.14 7.90 7.30
C SER A 130 4.66 8.11 6.98
N PRO A 131 3.74 7.96 7.96
CA PRO A 131 2.33 8.23 7.71
C PRO A 131 2.04 9.72 7.75
N TYR A 132 1.17 10.19 6.87
CA TYR A 132 0.57 11.50 6.96
C TYR A 132 -0.87 11.51 6.48
N PHE A 133 -1.55 12.64 6.65
CA PHE A 133 -2.91 12.83 6.15
C PHE A 133 -2.96 14.03 5.24
N PHE A 134 -3.88 13.98 4.28
CA PHE A 134 -4.26 15.14 3.49
C PHE A 134 -5.78 15.10 3.22
N SER A 135 -6.33 16.25 2.83
CA SER A 135 -7.71 16.35 2.39
C SER A 135 -7.74 16.38 0.87
N GLU A 136 -8.63 15.57 0.30
CA GLU A 136 -8.85 15.49 -1.13
C GLU A 136 -10.32 15.74 -1.44
N GLY A 137 -10.60 16.60 -2.41
CA GLY A 137 -11.96 17.04 -2.75
C GLY A 137 -12.21 17.02 -4.26
N GLY A 138 -13.29 16.37 -4.69
CA GLY A 138 -13.61 16.17 -6.10
C GLY A 138 -15.09 16.00 -6.41
N TRP A 139 -15.42 15.41 -7.57
CA TRP A 139 -16.80 15.19 -8.03
C TRP A 139 -17.52 14.12 -7.19
N GLY A 140 -17.93 14.49 -5.97
CA GLY A 140 -18.73 13.64 -5.07
C GLY A 140 -18.05 13.27 -3.75
N ASN A 141 -16.74 13.43 -3.64
CA ASN A 141 -15.95 13.01 -2.48
C ASN A 141 -15.27 14.20 -1.79
N ASP A 142 -15.16 14.12 -0.47
CA ASP A 142 -14.37 15.01 0.38
C ASP A 142 -13.73 14.12 1.45
N ASP A 143 -12.60 13.53 1.10
CA ASP A 143 -11.94 12.49 1.88
C ASP A 143 -10.78 13.04 2.70
N THR A 144 -10.61 12.48 3.90
CA THR A 144 -9.36 12.58 4.65
C THR A 144 -8.58 11.30 4.38
N VAL A 145 -7.54 11.40 3.56
CA VAL A 145 -6.79 10.25 3.04
C VAL A 145 -5.59 9.98 3.95
N LEU A 146 -5.35 8.70 4.27
CA LEU A 146 -4.10 8.27 4.90
C LEU A 146 -3.07 8.05 3.81
N ALA A 147 -2.00 8.83 3.82
CA ALA A 147 -0.86 8.61 2.94
C ALA A 147 0.29 7.96 3.70
N ILE A 148 1.02 7.10 3.01
CA ILE A 148 2.27 6.51 3.47
C ILE A 148 3.38 7.03 2.56
N ALA A 149 4.16 7.98 3.06
CA ALA A 149 5.34 8.48 2.38
C ALA A 149 6.44 7.42 2.40
N ILE A 150 7.06 7.18 1.24
CA ILE A 150 8.20 6.28 1.10
C ILE A 150 9.41 7.13 0.76
N ASP A 151 10.35 7.24 1.69
CA ASP A 151 11.45 8.21 1.61
C ASP A 151 12.59 7.80 0.64
N HIS A 152 12.36 6.82 -0.24
CA HIS A 152 13.36 6.26 -1.15
C HIS A 152 12.73 5.65 -2.42
N ASP A 153 13.54 5.41 -3.46
CA ASP A 153 13.15 4.98 -4.81
C ASP A 153 12.53 3.55 -4.91
N PHE A 154 12.06 2.99 -3.80
CA PHE A 154 11.40 1.67 -3.83
C PHE A 154 10.00 1.74 -4.40
N LEU A 155 9.31 2.87 -4.20
CA LEU A 155 8.06 3.22 -4.84
C LEU A 155 8.22 4.57 -5.53
N SER A 156 7.56 4.73 -6.69
CA SER A 156 7.59 5.98 -7.45
C SER A 156 6.68 7.08 -6.89
N SER A 157 5.79 6.72 -5.96
CA SER A 157 4.89 7.64 -5.27
C SER A 157 4.48 7.12 -3.90
N ASP A 158 3.86 8.00 -3.11
CA ASP A 158 3.25 7.64 -1.84
C ASP A 158 2.09 6.65 -2.03
N ILE A 159 1.83 5.85 -0.99
CA ILE A 159 0.67 4.96 -0.96
C ILE A 159 -0.50 5.72 -0.31
N GLU A 160 -1.45 6.15 -1.13
CA GLU A 160 -2.61 6.94 -0.72
C GLU A 160 -3.82 6.03 -0.47
N ILE A 161 -4.10 5.75 0.81
CA ILE A 161 -5.06 4.76 1.28
C ILE A 161 -6.38 5.43 1.68
N ILE A 162 -7.47 4.99 1.05
CA ILE A 162 -8.83 5.36 1.41
C ILE A 162 -9.34 4.34 2.43
N LEU A 163 -9.52 4.79 3.67
CA LEU A 163 -10.09 3.99 4.76
C LEU A 163 -11.53 4.44 5.07
N PRO A 164 -12.36 3.56 5.65
CA PRO A 164 -13.67 3.97 6.16
C PRO A 164 -13.54 5.15 7.12
N ILE A 165 -14.45 6.12 7.01
CA ILE A 165 -14.34 7.40 7.71
C ILE A 165 -14.20 7.28 9.24
N LYS A 166 -14.88 6.28 9.83
CA LYS A 166 -14.77 5.99 11.27
C LYS A 166 -13.37 5.48 11.64
N GLU A 167 -12.76 4.67 10.78
CA GLU A 167 -11.41 4.15 10.99
C GLU A 167 -10.36 5.26 10.87
N VAL A 168 -10.52 6.17 9.90
CA VAL A 168 -9.66 7.37 9.75
C VAL A 168 -9.76 8.25 10.99
N GLU A 169 -10.99 8.55 11.44
CA GLU A 169 -11.23 9.36 12.64
C GLU A 169 -10.54 8.75 13.87
N GLU A 170 -10.77 7.46 14.12
CA GLU A 170 -10.12 6.77 15.22
C GLU A 170 -8.59 6.79 15.13
N LEU A 171 -8.03 6.62 13.93
CA LEU A 171 -6.59 6.62 13.71
C LEU A 171 -6.00 8.00 14.01
N ILE A 172 -6.61 9.08 13.51
CA ILE A 172 -6.19 10.46 13.76
C ILE A 172 -6.17 10.75 15.26
N TYR A 173 -7.24 10.39 15.99
CA TYR A 173 -7.30 10.62 17.44
C TYR A 173 -6.29 9.77 18.23
N LYS A 174 -6.02 8.53 17.80
CA LYS A 174 -4.98 7.69 18.42
C LYS A 174 -3.58 8.28 18.23
N LEU A 175 -3.28 8.79 17.03
CA LEU A 175 -2.02 9.46 16.73
C LEU A 175 -1.86 10.78 17.48
N ASP A 176 -2.92 11.60 17.55
CA ASP A 176 -2.95 12.86 18.30
C ASP A 176 -2.67 12.63 19.79
N LYS A 177 -3.35 11.65 20.40
CA LYS A 177 -3.14 11.27 21.82
C LYS A 177 -1.71 10.79 22.09
N ALA A 178 -1.05 10.20 21.09
CA ALA A 178 0.32 9.73 21.19
C ALA A 178 1.36 10.82 20.89
N ASN A 179 0.95 12.05 20.53
CA ASN A 179 1.81 13.09 19.97
C ASN A 179 2.58 12.60 18.73
N GLN A 180 1.90 11.85 17.86
CA GLN A 180 2.44 11.29 16.62
C GLN A 180 1.64 11.73 15.38
N LEU A 181 0.68 12.64 15.55
CA LEU A 181 -0.06 13.22 14.42
C LEU A 181 0.83 14.25 13.71
N CYS A 182 1.09 14.03 12.42
CA CYS A 182 1.99 14.87 11.62
C CYS A 182 1.43 16.28 11.38
N ASP A 183 0.12 16.41 11.15
CA ASP A 183 -0.56 17.68 10.89
C ASP A 183 -1.86 17.76 11.72
N PRO A 184 -2.00 18.74 12.62
CA PRO A 184 -3.23 18.94 13.39
C PRO A 184 -4.46 19.23 12.51
N ASN A 185 -4.29 19.68 11.27
CA ASN A 185 -5.40 19.90 10.32
C ASN A 185 -6.16 18.62 9.98
N ALA A 186 -5.55 17.44 10.16
CA ALA A 186 -6.24 16.16 9.95
C ALA A 186 -7.55 16.06 10.76
N LYS A 187 -7.58 16.62 11.97
CA LYS A 187 -8.80 16.67 12.80
C LYS A 187 -9.88 17.57 12.22
N LYS A 188 -9.49 18.63 11.50
CA LYS A 188 -10.44 19.50 10.80
C LYS A 188 -10.97 18.80 9.55
N TRP A 189 -10.09 18.21 8.75
CA TRP A 189 -10.46 17.51 7.51
C TRP A 189 -11.44 16.38 7.79
N ILE A 190 -11.21 15.55 8.82
CA ILE A 190 -12.12 14.43 9.10
C ILE A 190 -13.52 14.89 9.51
N VAL A 191 -13.65 16.05 10.17
CA VAL A 191 -14.94 16.65 10.48
C VAL A 191 -15.64 17.13 9.20
N GLN A 192 -14.89 17.75 8.28
CA GLN A 192 -15.41 18.20 6.99
C GLN A 192 -15.88 17.02 6.13
N SER A 193 -15.07 15.97 6.02
CA SER A 193 -15.43 14.72 5.34
C SER A 193 -16.73 14.13 5.88
N LYS A 194 -16.88 14.06 7.22
CA LYS A 194 -18.09 13.52 7.86
C LYS A 194 -19.34 14.32 7.49
N GLN A 195 -19.25 15.66 7.54
CA GLN A 195 -20.36 16.54 7.19
C GLN A 195 -20.73 16.42 5.70
N HIS A 196 -19.74 16.31 4.82
CA HIS A 196 -19.96 16.11 3.40
C HIS A 196 -20.70 14.80 3.12
N TYR A 197 -20.24 13.68 3.70
CA TYR A 197 -20.89 12.38 3.48
C TYR A 197 -22.28 12.30 4.10
N GLU A 198 -22.51 12.87 5.28
CA GLU A 198 -23.87 12.95 5.85
C GLU A 198 -24.82 13.73 4.94
N LYS A 199 -24.36 14.85 4.36
CA LYS A 199 -25.15 15.60 3.38
C LYS A 199 -25.41 14.78 2.12
N LYS A 200 -24.40 14.07 1.61
CA LYS A 200 -24.52 13.24 0.41
C LYS A 200 -25.44 12.06 0.59
N ASP A 201 -25.38 11.39 1.75
CA ASP A 201 -26.27 10.28 2.10
C ASP A 201 -27.73 10.76 2.09
N ASN A 202 -28.02 11.90 2.72
CA ASN A 202 -29.36 12.51 2.69
C ASN A 202 -29.81 12.84 1.26
N GLU A 203 -28.96 13.46 0.44
CA GLU A 203 -29.26 13.76 -0.98
C GLU A 203 -29.55 12.48 -1.79
N ILE A 204 -28.83 11.39 -1.52
CA ILE A 204 -29.01 10.10 -2.21
C ILE A 204 -30.29 9.42 -1.73
N GLU A 205 -30.54 9.36 -0.43
CA GLU A 205 -31.77 8.78 0.14
C GLU A 205 -33.02 9.45 -0.42
N GLU A 206 -33.04 10.77 -0.52
CA GLU A 206 -34.16 11.52 -1.12
C GLU A 206 -34.37 11.15 -2.60
N LYS A 207 -33.28 10.98 -3.37
CA LYS A 207 -33.36 10.52 -4.77
C LYS A 207 -33.87 9.08 -4.85
N LEU A 208 -33.38 8.18 -4.00
CA LEU A 208 -33.81 6.78 -3.96
C LEU A 208 -35.29 6.64 -3.61
N LYS A 209 -35.79 7.45 -2.67
CA LYS A 209 -37.22 7.61 -2.36
C LYS A 209 -38.03 8.01 -3.58
N PHE A 210 -37.56 9.02 -4.32
CA PHE A 210 -38.20 9.45 -5.58
C PHE A 210 -38.25 8.33 -6.63
N PHE A 211 -37.21 7.51 -6.72
CA PHE A 211 -37.16 6.34 -7.61
C PHE A 211 -37.96 5.13 -7.09
N GLY A 212 -38.58 5.22 -5.91
CA GLY A 212 -39.41 4.15 -5.34
C GLY A 212 -38.61 2.95 -4.82
N VAL A 213 -37.32 3.10 -4.57
CA VAL A 213 -36.42 2.01 -4.11
C VAL A 213 -36.83 1.51 -2.73
N ASP A 214 -37.44 2.37 -1.89
CA ASP A 214 -38.01 2.00 -0.57
C ASP A 214 -39.15 0.96 -0.64
N LYS A 215 -39.68 0.64 -1.84
CA LYS A 215 -40.75 -0.37 -2.01
C LYS A 215 -40.22 -1.77 -2.29
N VAL A 216 -38.91 -1.94 -2.49
CA VAL A 216 -38.31 -3.27 -2.63
C VAL A 216 -37.97 -3.76 -1.23
N LYS A 217 -38.79 -4.66 -0.69
CA LYS A 217 -38.34 -5.51 0.43
C LYS A 217 -37.06 -6.20 -0.03
N LEU A 218 -35.92 -5.77 0.50
CA LEU A 218 -34.69 -6.55 0.46
C LEU A 218 -35.02 -7.87 1.15
N VAL A 219 -35.24 -8.91 0.35
CA VAL A 219 -35.29 -10.27 0.85
C VAL A 219 -33.87 -10.55 1.33
N SER A 220 -33.69 -10.53 2.64
CA SER A 220 -32.45 -10.93 3.29
C SER A 220 -32.23 -12.41 2.99
N ASN A 221 -31.40 -12.71 2.00
CA ASN A 221 -30.81 -14.02 1.89
C ASN A 221 -29.64 -14.05 2.87
N GLU A 222 -29.87 -14.68 4.01
CA GLU A 222 -28.80 -15.20 4.86
C GLU A 222 -27.96 -16.17 4.03
N CYS A 223 -26.65 -15.88 3.93
CA CYS A 223 -25.57 -16.82 3.64
C CYS A 223 -24.33 -16.34 4.38
#